data_AF-A0A1Y2T335-F1
#
_entry.id   AF-A0A1Y2T335-F1
#
_cell.length_a   1.000
_cell.length_b   1.000
_cell.length_c   1.000
_cell.angle_alpha   90.00
_cell.angle_beta   90.00
_cell.angle_gamma   90.00
#
_symmetry.space_group_name_H-M   'P 1'
#
loop_
_entity.id
_entity.type
_entity.pdbx_description
1 polymer ?
#
loop_
_entity_poly.entity_id
_entity_poly.type
_entity_poly.pdbx_seq_one_letter_code
_entity_poly.pdbx_strand_id
1 'polypeptide(L)'
;MGAAAAPLGWLLNPTSYPIGGSGVTVGAMSFGSDGMVRTFAPWRQVVDLADPTGNSRSIVTPGQSGHSSAPTTTTSRRCTAGAS
;
A
#
# COMPACT_ATOMS: atom_id res chain seq x y z
N MET A 1 10.26 -16.56 -19.30
CA MET A 1 10.94 -15.25 -19.13
C MET A 1 10.35 -14.57 -17.89
N GLY A 2 10.99 -14.41 -16.74
CA GLY A 2 12.12 -15.08 -16.10
C GLY A 2 11.75 -15.16 -14.61
N ALA A 3 12.02 -16.29 -13.96
CA ALA A 3 11.82 -16.40 -12.52
C ALA A 3 12.83 -15.46 -11.86
N ALA A 4 12.36 -14.35 -11.27
CA ALA A 4 13.17 -13.60 -10.32
C ALA A 4 13.75 -14.61 -9.33
N ALA A 5 15.06 -14.63 -9.16
CA ALA A 5 15.72 -15.59 -8.28
C ALA A 5 14.97 -15.61 -6.94
N ALA A 6 14.42 -16.77 -6.55
CA ALA A 6 13.60 -16.93 -5.35
C ALA A 6 14.10 -16.15 -4.11
N PRO A 7 15.42 -16.11 -3.80
CA PRO A 7 15.92 -15.28 -2.69
C PRO A 7 15.70 -13.77 -2.86
N LEU A 8 15.82 -13.24 -4.08
CA LEU A 8 15.55 -11.82 -4.35
C LEU A 8 14.05 -11.51 -4.23
N GLY A 9 13.21 -12.49 -4.56
CA GLY A 9 11.78 -12.42 -4.33
C GLY A 9 11.44 -12.22 -2.85
N TRP A 10 12.15 -12.87 -1.92
CA TRP A 10 11.93 -12.70 -0.48
C TRP A 10 12.30 -11.30 0.04
N LEU A 11 13.34 -10.69 -0.53
CA LEU A 11 13.80 -9.36 -0.13
C LEU A 11 12.98 -8.22 -0.75
N LEU A 12 12.60 -8.35 -2.02
CA LEU A 12 11.94 -7.27 -2.76
C LEU A 12 10.42 -7.32 -2.68
N ASN A 13 9.85 -8.50 -2.38
CA ASN A 13 8.42 -8.63 -2.29
C ASN A 13 7.90 -8.52 -0.85
N PRO A 14 7.07 -7.52 -0.57
CA PRO A 14 6.44 -7.38 0.74
C PRO A 14 5.37 -8.46 0.96
N THR A 15 5.21 -8.87 2.22
CA THR A 15 4.15 -9.78 2.68
C THR A 15 2.77 -9.21 2.40
N SER A 16 1.84 -10.07 1.99
CA SER A 16 0.45 -9.67 1.69
C SER A 16 -0.41 -9.61 2.96
N TYR A 17 -1.39 -8.70 3.01
CA TYR A 17 -2.39 -8.60 4.09
C TYR A 17 -3.79 -8.30 3.51
N PRO A 18 -4.89 -8.83 4.09
CA PRO A 18 -6.23 -8.55 3.60
C PRO A 18 -6.66 -7.11 3.88
N ILE A 19 -7.18 -6.41 2.86
CA ILE A 19 -7.75 -5.07 2.99
C ILE A 19 -9.14 -5.05 2.35
N GLY A 20 -10.09 -4.41 3.03
CA GLY A 20 -11.45 -4.20 2.52
C GLY A 20 -11.56 -3.04 1.54
N GLY A 21 -12.73 -2.91 0.92
CA GLY A 21 -13.00 -1.90 -0.11
C GLY A 21 -13.49 -2.53 -1.40
N SER A 22 -13.79 -1.70 -2.39
CA SER A 22 -14.24 -2.10 -3.72
C SER A 22 -14.09 -0.94 -4.69
N GLY A 23 -14.32 -1.18 -5.98
CA GLY A 23 -14.33 -0.13 -7.00
C GLY A 23 -15.43 0.93 -6.82
N VAL A 24 -16.39 0.70 -5.91
CA VAL A 24 -17.56 1.58 -5.67
C VAL A 24 -17.59 2.22 -4.29
N THR A 25 -16.75 1.75 -3.35
CA THR A 25 -16.67 2.32 -1.99
C THR A 25 -15.70 3.50 -1.94
N VAL A 26 -15.85 4.37 -0.94
CA VAL A 26 -14.89 5.47 -0.64
C VAL A 26 -13.45 4.95 -0.50
N GLY A 27 -13.27 3.76 0.06
CA GLY A 27 -12.03 3.00 -0.02
C GLY A 27 -11.86 2.36 -1.40
N ALA A 28 -11.69 3.18 -2.44
CA ALA A 28 -11.63 2.71 -3.83
C ALA A 28 -10.41 1.81 -4.06
N MET A 29 -10.68 0.56 -4.44
CA MET A 29 -9.67 -0.46 -4.75
C MET A 29 -10.12 -1.32 -5.93
N SER A 30 -9.19 -1.69 -6.79
CA SER A 30 -9.41 -2.62 -7.91
C SER A 30 -8.58 -3.89 -7.70
N PHE A 31 -9.20 -5.05 -7.94
CA PHE A 31 -8.63 -6.37 -7.72
C PHE A 31 -8.48 -7.13 -9.03
N GLY A 32 -7.45 -7.97 -9.14
CA GLY A 32 -7.37 -8.98 -10.18
C GLY A 32 -8.27 -10.19 -9.88
N SER A 33 -8.42 -11.08 -10.85
CA SER A 33 -9.12 -12.36 -10.69
C SER A 33 -8.46 -13.30 -9.66
N ASP A 34 -7.23 -12.99 -9.28
CA ASP A 34 -6.43 -13.61 -8.22
C ASP A 34 -6.70 -13.02 -6.83
N GLY A 35 -7.60 -12.03 -6.72
CA GLY A 35 -7.93 -11.34 -5.47
C GLY A 35 -6.86 -10.35 -5.02
N MET A 36 -5.83 -10.09 -5.82
CA MET A 36 -4.77 -9.12 -5.48
C MET A 36 -5.20 -7.71 -5.84
N VAL A 37 -5.06 -6.76 -4.91
CA VAL A 37 -5.27 -5.34 -5.17
C VAL A 37 -4.18 -4.83 -6.10
N ARG A 38 -4.58 -4.27 -7.24
CA ARG A 38 -3.67 -3.70 -8.25
C ARG A 38 -3.65 -2.18 -8.22
N THR A 39 -4.77 -1.58 -7.84
CA THR A 39 -4.91 -0.12 -7.81
C THR A 39 -5.67 0.27 -6.55
N PHE A 40 -5.13 1.22 -5.81
CA PHE A 40 -5.70 1.79 -4.60
C PHE A 40 -5.12 3.19 -4.40
N ALA A 41 -5.66 3.98 -3.47
CA ALA A 41 -5.09 5.28 -3.13
C ALA A 41 -3.70 5.13 -2.44
N PRO A 42 -2.58 5.48 -3.11
CA PRO A 42 -1.23 5.26 -2.59
C PRO A 42 -0.86 6.22 -1.44
N TRP A 43 -1.67 7.27 -1.27
CA TRP A 43 -1.53 8.31 -0.28
C TRP A 43 -2.91 8.72 0.24
N ARG A 44 -2.99 9.12 1.51
CA ARG A 44 -4.17 9.76 2.10
C ARG A 44 -3.68 10.90 2.99
N GLN A 45 -4.31 12.05 2.89
CA GLN A 45 -3.92 13.24 3.66
C GLN A 45 -5.17 13.92 4.21
N VAL A 46 -5.05 14.38 5.46
CA VAL A 46 -6.02 15.25 6.13
C VAL A 46 -5.25 16.50 6.53
N VAL A 47 -5.73 17.66 6.09
CA VAL A 47 -5.15 18.96 6.44
C VAL A 47 -6.17 19.71 7.28
N ASP A 48 -5.79 20.08 8.50
CA ASP A 48 -6.54 21.01 9.31
C ASP A 48 -6.15 22.44 8.89
N LEU A 49 -7.11 23.21 8.36
CA LEU A 49 -6.85 24.57 7.89
C LEU A 49 -6.69 25.58 9.03
N ALA A 50 -7.14 25.25 10.24
CA ALA A 50 -6.98 26.10 11.42
C ALA A 50 -5.59 25.97 12.06
N ASP A 51 -4.98 24.78 11.97
CA ASP A 51 -3.60 24.51 12.38
C ASP A 51 -2.92 23.50 11.42
N PRO A 52 -2.46 23.96 10.25
CA PRO A 52 -1.91 23.08 9.23
C PRO A 52 -0.58 22.43 9.65
N THR A 53 0.13 23.00 10.61
CA THR A 53 1.45 22.51 11.06
C THR A 53 1.36 21.50 12.21
N GLY A 54 0.39 21.65 13.12
CA GLY A 54 0.25 20.80 14.29
C GLY A 54 -0.72 19.63 14.11
N ASN A 55 -1.75 19.79 13.27
CA ASN A 55 -2.86 18.83 13.20
C ASN A 55 -3.08 18.17 11.83
N SER A 56 -2.21 18.45 10.85
CA SER A 56 -2.24 17.74 9.57
C SER A 56 -1.65 16.33 9.69
N ARG A 57 -2.28 15.35 9.02
CA ARG A 57 -1.81 13.96 8.97
C ARG A 57 -1.70 13.51 7.53
N SER A 58 -0.58 12.88 7.17
CA SER A 58 -0.38 12.28 5.86
C SER A 58 0.15 10.86 6.02
N ILE A 59 -0.39 9.93 5.23
CA ILE A 59 0.08 8.55 5.15
C ILE A 59 0.39 8.21 3.70
N VAL A 60 1.58 7.65 3.49
CA VAL A 60 2.03 7.16 2.20
C VAL A 60 2.24 5.66 2.33
N THR A 61 1.43 4.89 1.60
CA THR A 61 1.32 3.44 1.77
C THR A 61 2.59 2.68 1.37
N PRO A 62 3.36 3.09 0.34
CA PRO A 62 4.64 2.46 0.04
C PRO A 62 5.80 2.82 0.99
N GLY A 63 5.58 3.68 1.98
CA GLY A 63 6.66 4.35 2.70
C GLY A 63 7.30 5.47 1.88
N GLN A 64 8.24 6.20 2.48
CA GLN A 64 8.92 7.33 1.81
C GLN A 64 10.16 6.90 1.02
N SER A 65 10.70 5.71 1.29
CA SER A 65 11.88 5.16 0.62
C SER A 65 11.51 3.97 -0.25
N GLY A 66 12.10 3.92 -1.45
CA GLY A 66 12.05 2.75 -2.34
C GLY A 66 13.15 1.72 -2.07
N HIS A 67 14.05 1.97 -1.11
CA HIS A 67 15.15 1.08 -0.77
C HIS A 67 14.72 0.07 0.31
N SER A 68 14.71 -1.22 0.01
CA SER A 68 14.14 -2.27 0.88
C SER A 68 14.71 -2.32 2.30
N SER A 69 15.94 -1.83 2.54
CA SER A 69 16.57 -1.82 3.87
C SER A 69 16.40 -0.53 4.67
N ALA A 70 15.82 0.52 4.07
CA ALA A 70 15.68 1.81 4.75
C ALA A 70 14.55 1.75 5.80
N PRO A 71 14.72 2.38 6.97
CA PRO A 71 13.71 2.35 8.05
C PRO A 71 12.38 3.01 7.66
N THR A 72 12.38 3.92 6.68
CA THR A 72 11.17 4.58 6.15
C THR A 72 10.51 3.80 5.01
N THR A 73 11.11 2.68 4.60
CA THR A 73 10.45 1.68 3.75
C THR A 73 9.45 0.95 4.63
N THR A 74 8.28 1.56 4.77
CA THR A 74 7.11 0.79 5.18
C THR A 74 6.92 -0.26 4.11
N THR A 75 7.11 -1.54 4.46
CA THR A 75 6.70 -2.70 3.67
C THR A 75 5.48 -2.29 2.85
N SER A 76 5.63 -2.09 1.55
CA SER A 76 4.54 -1.65 0.69
C SER A 76 3.56 -2.82 0.59
N ARG A 77 2.74 -2.99 1.62
CA ARG A 77 2.04 -4.25 1.89
C ARG A 77 1.25 -4.60 0.64
N ARG A 78 1.49 -5.78 0.08
CA ARG A 78 0.61 -6.28 -0.96
C ARG A 78 -0.76 -6.50 -0.33
N CYS A 79 -1.80 -5.99 -0.96
CA CYS A 79 -3.14 -6.08 -0.38
C CYS A 79 -3.90 -7.18 -1.13
N THR A 80 -4.52 -8.09 -0.41
CA THR A 80 -5.53 -9.00 -0.97
C THR A 80 -6.90 -8.44 -0.65
N ALA A 81 -7.88 -8.67 -1.52
CA ALA A 81 -9.27 -8.36 -1.21
C ALA A 81 -9.69 -9.14 0.04
N GLY A 82 -10.05 -8.43 1.10
CA GLY A 82 -10.72 -9.04 2.25
C GLY A 82 -12.19 -9.25 1.93
N ALA A 83 -12.73 -10.43 2.24
CA ALA A 83 -14.18 -10.66 2.18
C ALA A 83 -14.89 -9.60 3.04
N SER A 84 -15.86 -8.91 2.44
CA SER A 84 -16.74 -7.95 3.13
C SER A 84 -17.77 -8.67 3.99
#